data_AF-A0A9D2ANH4-F1
#
_entry.id   AF-A0A9D2ANH4-F1
#
_cell.length_a   1.000
_cell.length_b   1.000
_cell.length_c   1.000
_cell.angle_alpha   90.00
_cell.angle_beta   90.00
_cell.angle_gamma   90.00
#
_symmetry.space_group_name_H-M   'P 1'
#
loop_
_entity.id
_entity.type
_entity.pdbx_description
1 polymer ?
#
loop_
_entity_poly.entity_id
_entity_poly.type
_entity_poly.pdbx_seq_one_letter_code
_entity_poly.pdbx_strand_id
1 'polypeptide(L)'
;MSYKDYVKDHWFPIGIGTLFLVTLLIFGGLTQIPLYFLVITGAGSFLLGLVYFCWDYGRKKEFYEAIREKVRDLDKAYLLPEILKEPEFLEGRLACQAMKEMGRSMAEQVSSYEQKQKEYKEYIELWVHEIKLPIATGKLLVENNRQFYDESMIEELDKIDAYAEQALFYARSSYVEKDYVLKKISLRKVTSEVLKKNRKL
;
A
#
# COMPACT_ATOMS: atom_id res chain seq x y z
N MET A 1 -6.71 23.37 1.11
CA MET A 1 -8.05 23.32 1.77
C MET A 1 -8.89 24.49 1.26
N SER A 2 -10.18 24.33 0.94
CA SER A 2 -11.02 25.48 0.53
C SER A 2 -11.36 26.35 1.74
N TYR A 3 -11.30 27.67 1.61
CA TYR A 3 -11.65 28.62 2.68
C TYR A 3 -13.05 28.37 3.26
N LYS A 4 -13.99 27.91 2.42
CA LYS A 4 -15.36 27.55 2.83
C LYS A 4 -15.41 26.40 3.83
N ASP A 5 -14.53 25.40 3.67
CA ASP A 5 -14.49 24.23 4.55
C ASP A 5 -13.97 24.61 5.94
N TYR A 6 -12.97 25.50 5.98
CA TYR A 6 -12.41 26.01 7.24
C TYR A 6 -13.43 26.83 8.03
N VAL A 7 -14.14 27.75 7.37
CA VAL A 7 -15.18 28.57 8.02
C VAL A 7 -16.33 27.72 8.53
N LYS A 8 -16.71 26.67 7.81
CA LYS A 8 -17.74 25.72 8.26
C LYS A 8 -17.29 24.96 9.51
N ASP A 9 -16.03 24.57 9.59
CA ASP A 9 -15.45 23.88 10.74
C ASP A 9 -15.36 24.80 11.97
N HIS A 10 -15.05 26.09 11.77
CA HIS A 10 -14.88 27.08 12.84
C HIS A 10 -16.10 27.99 13.05
N TRP A 11 -17.31 27.56 12.67
CA TRP A 11 -18.51 28.38 12.80
C TRP A 11 -18.85 28.72 14.27
N PHE A 12 -18.52 27.83 15.20
CA PHE A 12 -18.78 27.99 16.63
C PHE A 12 -17.95 29.12 17.29
N PRO A 13 -16.61 29.17 17.16
CA PRO A 13 -15.82 30.30 17.68
C PRO A 13 -16.14 31.62 16.97
N ILE A 14 -16.50 31.59 15.67
CA ILE A 14 -16.99 32.77 14.95
C ILE A 14 -18.28 33.28 15.61
N GLY A 15 -19.24 32.37 15.90
CA GLY A 15 -20.48 32.69 16.59
C GLY A 15 -20.24 33.34 17.97
N ILE A 16 -19.36 32.77 18.78
CA ILE A 16 -18.99 33.33 20.10
C ILE A 16 -18.37 34.73 19.95
N GLY A 17 -17.48 34.93 18.97
CA GLY A 17 -16.89 36.24 18.69
C GLY A 17 -17.95 37.29 18.33
N THR A 18 -18.94 36.93 17.51
CA THR A 18 -20.05 37.83 17.16
C THR A 18 -20.93 38.16 18.36
N LEU A 19 -21.26 37.17 19.20
CA LEU A 19 -22.02 37.36 20.43
C LEU A 19 -21.31 38.31 21.40
N PHE A 20 -19.99 38.15 21.54
CA PHE A 20 -19.16 39.02 22.37
C PHE A 20 -19.20 40.47 21.89
N LEU A 21 -19.06 40.70 20.57
CA LEU A 21 -19.15 42.04 19.98
C LEU A 21 -20.54 42.68 20.19
N VAL A 22 -21.62 41.91 20.00
CA VAL A 22 -22.99 42.38 20.25
C VAL A 22 -23.18 42.75 21.73
N THR A 23 -22.67 41.94 22.65
CA THR A 23 -22.77 42.21 24.09
C THR A 23 -22.00 43.47 24.48
N LEU A 24 -20.81 43.69 23.89
CA LEU A 24 -20.04 44.92 24.04
C LEU A 24 -20.81 46.17 23.59
N LEU A 25 -21.50 46.09 22.44
CA LEU A 25 -22.30 47.19 21.91
C LEU A 25 -23.51 47.51 22.82
N ILE A 26 -24.21 46.49 23.31
CA ILE A 26 -25.35 46.65 24.23
C ILE A 26 -24.90 47.28 25.56
N PHE A 27 -23.81 46.76 26.14
CA PHE A 27 -23.25 47.28 27.40
C PHE A 27 -22.77 48.74 27.26
N GLY A 28 -22.10 49.06 26.14
CA GLY A 28 -21.68 50.42 25.82
C GLY A 28 -22.83 51.41 25.69
N GLY A 29 -23.94 50.98 25.07
CA GLY A 29 -25.16 51.78 24.95
C GLY A 29 -25.86 52.03 26.30
N LEU A 30 -25.90 51.01 27.17
CA LEU A 30 -26.50 51.12 28.52
C LEU A 30 -25.70 52.03 29.47
N THR A 31 -24.38 52.06 29.34
CA THR A 31 -23.47 52.79 30.24
C THR A 31 -23.10 54.20 29.73
N GLN A 32 -23.63 54.62 28.57
CA GLN A 32 -23.34 55.91 27.93
C GLN A 32 -21.83 56.18 27.73
N ILE A 33 -21.06 55.13 27.45
CA ILE A 33 -19.62 55.25 27.15
C ILE A 33 -19.43 56.01 25.83
N PRO A 34 -18.42 56.90 25.72
CA PRO A 34 -18.11 57.58 24.48
C PRO A 34 -17.89 56.62 23.30
N LEU A 35 -18.50 56.92 22.15
CA LEU A 35 -18.48 56.05 20.97
C LEU A 35 -17.08 55.65 20.51
N TYR A 36 -16.09 56.55 20.63
CA TYR A 36 -14.71 56.25 20.24
C TYR A 36 -14.10 55.08 21.04
N PHE A 37 -14.46 54.91 22.32
CA PHE A 37 -13.94 53.84 23.17
C PHE A 37 -14.49 52.47 22.76
N LEU A 38 -15.78 52.43 22.38
CA LEU A 38 -16.43 51.23 21.84
C LEU A 38 -15.83 50.83 20.50
N VAL A 39 -15.59 51.80 19.60
CA VAL A 39 -15.00 51.53 18.28
C VAL A 39 -13.58 50.99 18.41
N ILE A 40 -12.74 51.57 19.28
CA ILE A 40 -11.37 51.10 19.50
C ILE A 40 -11.36 49.67 20.07
N THR A 41 -12.20 49.39 21.06
CA THR A 41 -12.26 48.08 21.71
C THR A 41 -12.83 47.00 20.78
N GLY A 42 -13.87 47.33 20.02
CA GLY A 42 -14.46 46.45 19.01
C GLY A 42 -13.49 46.18 17.85
N ALA A 43 -12.83 47.22 17.33
CA ALA A 43 -11.84 47.06 16.27
C ALA A 43 -10.61 46.26 16.74
N GLY A 44 -10.13 46.52 17.97
CA GLY A 44 -9.01 45.78 18.55
C GLY A 44 -9.31 44.29 18.74
N SER A 45 -10.47 43.95 19.30
CA SER A 45 -10.90 42.56 19.46
C SER A 45 -11.12 41.85 18.12
N PHE A 46 -11.68 42.54 17.12
CA PHE A 46 -11.82 42.02 15.77
C PHE A 46 -10.47 41.76 15.10
N LEU A 47 -9.52 42.68 15.19
CA LEU A 47 -8.17 42.52 14.63
C LEU A 47 -7.42 41.34 15.28
N LEU A 48 -7.49 41.19 16.60
CA LEU A 48 -6.89 40.05 17.30
C LEU A 48 -7.51 38.72 16.86
N GLY A 49 -8.85 38.68 16.69
CA GLY A 49 -9.55 37.51 16.16
C GLY A 49 -9.08 37.17 14.73
N LEU A 50 -8.96 38.17 13.85
CA LEU A 50 -8.46 37.96 12.49
C LEU A 50 -7.04 37.41 12.48
N VAL A 51 -6.13 37.96 13.29
CA VAL A 51 -4.74 37.46 13.39
C VAL A 51 -4.73 36.00 13.86
N TYR A 52 -5.54 35.66 14.86
CA TYR A 52 -5.67 34.29 15.36
C TYR A 52 -6.15 33.33 14.25
N PHE A 53 -7.23 33.67 13.53
CA PHE A 53 -7.75 32.85 12.45
C PHE A 53 -6.78 32.73 11.28
N CYS A 54 -6.07 33.81 10.92
CA CYS A 54 -5.05 33.76 9.87
C CYS A 54 -3.89 32.82 10.24
N TRP A 55 -3.43 32.87 11.49
CA TRP A 55 -2.38 31.97 11.98
C TRP A 55 -2.86 30.51 11.98
N ASP A 56 -4.03 30.22 12.55
CA ASP A 56 -4.55 28.85 12.61
C ASP A 56 -4.83 28.27 11.20
N TYR A 57 -5.40 29.07 10.30
CA TYR A 57 -5.64 28.67 8.91
C TYR A 57 -4.33 28.36 8.18
N GLY A 58 -3.30 29.19 8.31
CA GLY A 58 -2.00 28.99 7.66
C GLY A 58 -1.36 27.66 8.08
N ARG A 59 -1.29 27.40 9.39
CA ARG A 59 -0.72 26.17 9.94
C ARG A 59 -1.47 24.91 9.51
N LYS A 60 -2.81 24.95 9.51
CA LYS A 60 -3.63 23.79 9.11
C LYS A 60 -3.61 23.57 7.60
N LYS A 61 -3.63 24.65 6.81
CA LYS A 61 -3.63 24.57 5.34
C LYS A 61 -2.42 23.80 4.82
N GLU A 62 -1.22 24.10 5.32
CA GLU A 62 0.01 23.42 4.92
C GLU A 62 -0.07 21.91 5.17
N PHE A 63 -0.53 21.50 6.35
CA PHE A 63 -0.69 20.08 6.70
C PHE A 63 -1.72 19.36 5.80
N TYR A 64 -2.90 19.95 5.60
CA TYR A 64 -3.94 19.32 4.77
C TYR A 64 -3.59 19.28 3.29
N GLU A 65 -2.85 20.28 2.79
CA GLU A 65 -2.35 20.26 1.41
C GLU A 65 -1.24 19.23 1.23
N ALA A 66 -0.32 19.12 2.20
CA ALA A 66 0.69 18.08 2.21
C ALA A 66 0.07 16.67 2.16
N ILE A 67 -0.99 16.41 2.95
CA ILE A 67 -1.74 15.14 2.86
C ILE A 67 -2.36 14.96 1.47
N ARG A 68 -3.07 15.97 0.95
CA ARG A 68 -3.80 15.85 -0.31
C ARG A 68 -2.89 15.59 -1.52
N GLU A 69 -1.77 16.29 -1.57
CA GLU A 69 -0.81 16.19 -2.68
C GLU A 69 -0.02 14.88 -2.57
N LYS A 70 0.60 14.62 -1.41
CA LYS A 70 1.52 13.49 -1.26
C LYS A 70 0.83 12.13 -1.31
N VAL A 71 -0.40 12.01 -0.81
CA VAL A 71 -1.15 10.73 -0.88
C VAL A 71 -1.30 10.22 -2.30
N ARG A 72 -1.45 11.12 -3.28
CA ARG A 72 -1.68 10.72 -4.68
C ARG A 72 -0.40 10.33 -5.42
N ASP A 73 0.73 10.87 -4.99
CA ASP A 73 2.02 10.65 -5.64
C ASP A 73 2.76 9.42 -5.10
N LEU A 74 2.35 8.93 -3.93
CA LEU A 74 2.96 7.78 -3.25
C LEU A 74 2.41 6.46 -3.80
N ASP A 75 3.29 5.66 -4.42
CA ASP A 75 3.02 4.27 -4.83
C ASP A 75 2.53 3.42 -3.63
N LYS A 76 3.12 3.67 -2.45
CA LYS A 76 2.76 3.04 -1.18
C LYS A 76 2.20 4.08 -0.22
N ALA A 77 0.89 4.32 -0.29
CA ALA A 77 0.19 5.32 0.51
C ALA A 77 0.38 5.16 2.04
N TYR A 78 0.65 3.93 2.51
CA TYR A 78 0.88 3.63 3.93
C TYR A 78 2.22 4.22 4.48
N LEU A 79 3.09 4.73 3.62
CA LEU A 79 4.34 5.42 3.99
C LEU A 79 4.18 6.95 4.16
N LEU A 80 3.00 7.49 3.83
CA LEU A 80 2.68 8.90 4.00
C LEU A 80 3.10 9.50 5.36
N PRO A 81 2.82 8.88 6.52
CA PRO A 81 3.16 9.48 7.81
C PRO A 81 4.66 9.62 8.08
N GLU A 82 5.53 8.97 7.30
CA GLU A 82 6.99 9.15 7.39
C GLU A 82 7.48 10.42 6.68
N ILE A 83 6.70 10.91 5.71
CA ILE A 83 7.04 12.07 4.88
C ILE A 83 6.37 13.35 5.41
N LEU A 84 5.24 13.20 6.10
CA LEU A 84 4.53 14.33 6.69
C LEU A 84 5.31 14.91 7.87
N LYS A 85 5.47 16.24 7.86
CA LYS A 85 5.92 16.99 9.03
C LYS A 85 4.84 16.91 10.12
N GLU A 86 5.25 16.62 11.36
CA GLU A 86 4.31 16.56 12.47
C GLU A 86 3.69 17.94 12.75
N PRO A 87 2.35 18.05 12.76
CA PRO A 87 1.67 19.31 13.02
C PRO A 87 1.64 19.65 14.51
N GLU A 88 1.54 20.95 14.84
CA GLU A 88 1.54 21.41 16.23
C GLU A 88 0.16 21.34 16.92
N PHE A 89 -0.91 21.14 16.15
CA PHE A 89 -2.28 21.02 16.68
C PHE A 89 -2.64 19.56 17.03
N LEU A 90 -3.51 19.39 18.03
CA LEU A 90 -3.79 18.08 18.62
C LEU A 90 -4.41 17.11 17.62
N GLU A 91 -5.40 17.56 16.84
CA GLU A 91 -6.10 16.72 15.87
C GLU A 91 -5.14 16.19 14.80
N GLY A 92 -4.19 17.01 14.37
CA GLY A 92 -3.17 16.65 13.40
C GLY A 92 -2.18 15.63 13.94
N ARG A 93 -1.76 15.77 15.22
CA ARG A 93 -0.89 14.78 15.87
C ARG A 93 -1.59 13.43 16.02
N LEU A 94 -2.85 13.43 16.46
CA LEU A 94 -3.65 12.21 16.57
C LEU A 94 -3.85 11.54 15.20
N ALA A 95 -4.13 12.33 14.17
CA ALA A 95 -4.23 11.83 12.80
C ALA A 95 -2.89 11.22 12.33
N CYS A 96 -1.76 11.89 12.59
CA CYS A 96 -0.43 11.38 12.25
C CYS A 96 -0.11 10.08 13.00
N GLN A 97 -0.41 10.00 14.30
CA GLN A 97 -0.23 8.78 15.09
C GLN A 97 -1.08 7.63 14.56
N ALA A 98 -2.37 7.85 14.31
CA ALA A 98 -3.25 6.85 13.73
C ALA A 98 -2.74 6.39 12.36
N MET A 99 -2.28 7.32 11.51
CA MET A 99 -1.66 6.99 10.22
C MET A 99 -0.38 6.16 10.38
N LYS A 100 0.48 6.46 11.35
CA LYS A 100 1.69 5.66 11.66
C LYS A 100 1.32 4.24 12.09
N GLU A 101 0.34 4.09 12.97
CA GLU A 101 -0.13 2.76 13.42
C GLU A 101 -0.75 1.96 12.27
N MET A 102 -1.60 2.59 11.45
CA MET A 102 -2.13 1.98 10.22
C MET A 102 -1.02 1.59 9.25
N GLY A 103 -0.03 2.46 9.06
CA GLY A 103 1.12 2.22 8.20
C GLY A 103 1.97 1.04 8.66
N ARG A 104 2.24 0.96 9.97
CA ARG A 104 2.93 -0.17 10.58
C ARG A 104 2.15 -1.47 10.43
N SER A 105 0.85 -1.47 10.73
CA SER A 105 0.00 -2.65 10.57
C SER A 105 -0.02 -3.15 9.13
N MET A 106 -0.09 -2.23 8.16
CA MET A 106 -0.02 -2.56 6.74
C MET A 106 1.35 -3.13 6.35
N ALA A 107 2.45 -2.55 6.83
CA ALA A 107 3.79 -3.05 6.58
C ALA A 107 4.00 -4.46 7.14
N GLU A 108 3.50 -4.73 8.35
CA GLU A 108 3.52 -6.06 8.96
C GLU A 108 2.68 -7.07 8.14
N GLN A 109 1.52 -6.67 7.65
CA GLN A 109 0.71 -7.53 6.76
C GLN A 109 1.41 -7.83 5.44
N VAL A 110 1.95 -6.81 4.76
CA VAL A 110 2.70 -7.00 3.50
C VAL A 110 3.89 -7.94 3.71
N SER A 111 4.68 -7.72 4.77
CA SER A 111 5.78 -8.59 5.13
C SER A 111 5.33 -10.03 5.40
N SER A 112 4.20 -10.21 6.11
CA SER A 112 3.63 -11.55 6.34
C SER A 112 3.19 -12.23 5.04
N TYR A 113 2.62 -11.49 4.09
CA TYR A 113 2.26 -12.03 2.78
C TYR A 113 3.48 -12.42 1.96
N GLU A 114 4.51 -11.57 1.93
CA GLU A 114 5.79 -11.87 1.25
C GLU A 114 6.45 -13.12 1.83
N GLN A 115 6.47 -13.24 3.17
CA GLN A 115 7.01 -14.42 3.85
C GLN A 115 6.22 -15.70 3.53
N LYS A 116 4.88 -15.65 3.58
CA LYS A 116 4.03 -16.80 3.21
C LYS A 116 4.21 -17.20 1.75
N GLN A 117 4.37 -16.22 0.86
CA GLN A 117 4.62 -16.49 -0.55
C GLN A 117 5.98 -17.17 -0.76
N LYS A 118 7.01 -16.73 -0.02
CA LYS A 118 8.33 -17.36 -0.02
C LYS A 118 8.27 -18.80 0.51
N GLU A 119 7.62 -19.02 1.66
CA GLU A 119 7.44 -20.36 2.24
C GLU A 119 6.69 -21.29 1.28
N TYR A 120 5.62 -20.80 0.64
CA TYR A 120 4.88 -21.58 -0.35
C TYR A 120 5.75 -21.96 -1.55
N LYS A 121 6.61 -21.06 -2.04
CA LYS A 121 7.54 -21.34 -3.13
C LYS A 121 8.56 -22.41 -2.71
N GLU A 122 9.21 -22.24 -1.55
CA GLU A 122 10.18 -23.21 -1.02
C GLU A 122 9.53 -24.58 -0.83
N TYR A 123 8.28 -24.62 -0.38
CA TYR A 123 7.50 -25.84 -0.27
C TYR A 123 7.29 -26.54 -1.62
N ILE A 124 6.87 -25.82 -2.67
CA ILE A 124 6.70 -26.40 -4.01
C ILE A 124 8.03 -26.87 -4.58
N GLU A 125 9.12 -26.10 -4.41
CA GLU A 125 10.45 -26.49 -4.87
C GLU A 125 10.91 -27.79 -4.21
N LEU A 126 10.74 -27.93 -2.89
CA LEU A 126 11.06 -29.14 -2.15
C LEU A 126 10.17 -30.31 -2.60
N TRP A 127 8.86 -30.10 -2.69
CA TRP A 127 7.92 -31.14 -3.11
C TRP A 127 8.21 -31.68 -4.52
N VAL A 128 8.56 -30.80 -5.48
CA VAL A 128 8.97 -31.23 -6.84
C VAL A 128 10.28 -32.00 -6.80
N HIS A 129 11.21 -31.63 -5.91
CA HIS A 129 12.46 -32.36 -5.75
C HIS A 129 12.24 -33.75 -5.16
N GLU A 130 11.31 -33.87 -4.20
CA GLU A 130 10.95 -35.14 -3.56
C GLU A 130 10.18 -36.07 -4.50
N ILE A 131 9.20 -35.57 -5.27
CA ILE A 131 8.38 -36.40 -6.18
C ILE A 131 9.18 -36.98 -7.36
N LYS A 132 10.31 -36.37 -7.72
CA LYS A 132 11.20 -36.90 -8.77
C LYS A 132 11.82 -38.24 -8.41
N LEU A 133 12.12 -38.47 -7.12
CA LEU A 133 12.74 -39.72 -6.67
C LEU A 133 11.83 -40.95 -6.87
N PRO A 134 10.55 -40.96 -6.44
CA PRO A 134 9.65 -42.07 -6.73
C PRO A 134 9.31 -42.19 -8.22
N ILE A 135 9.27 -41.09 -9.00
CA ILE A 135 9.11 -41.18 -10.46
C ILE A 135 10.30 -41.91 -11.10
N ALA A 136 11.53 -41.51 -10.76
CA ALA A 136 12.74 -42.18 -11.24
C ALA A 136 12.78 -43.65 -10.81
N THR A 137 12.40 -43.93 -9.56
CA THR A 137 12.31 -45.30 -9.03
C THR A 137 11.25 -46.12 -9.78
N GLY A 138 10.09 -45.53 -10.07
CA GLY A 138 9.04 -46.14 -10.88
C GLY A 138 9.53 -46.48 -12.29
N LYS A 139 10.24 -45.56 -12.94
CA LYS A 139 10.84 -45.79 -14.27
C LYS A 139 11.84 -46.94 -14.23
N LEU A 140 12.73 -46.99 -13.24
CA LEU A 140 13.68 -48.08 -13.05
C LEU A 140 13.00 -49.43 -12.80
N LEU A 141 11.91 -49.46 -12.03
CA LEU A 141 11.15 -50.68 -11.77
C LEU A 141 10.50 -51.22 -13.04
N VAL A 142 9.93 -50.35 -13.88
CA VAL A 142 9.36 -50.72 -15.18
C VAL A 142 10.45 -51.21 -16.13
N GLU A 143 11.57 -50.50 -16.22
CA GLU A 143 12.72 -50.90 -17.05
C GLU A 143 13.32 -52.26 -16.65
N ASN A 144 13.40 -52.56 -15.35
CA ASN A 144 13.90 -53.84 -14.86
C ASN A 144 12.89 -54.99 -15.02
N ASN A 145 11.61 -54.70 -15.24
CA ASN A 145 10.53 -55.70 -15.30
C ASN A 145 9.69 -55.59 -16.57
N ARG A 146 10.32 -55.34 -17.72
CA ARG A 146 9.64 -55.18 -19.04
C ARG A 146 8.73 -56.33 -19.46
N GLN A 147 8.89 -57.52 -18.86
CA GLN A 147 8.01 -58.66 -19.10
C GLN A 147 6.62 -58.54 -18.45
N PHE A 148 6.47 -57.66 -17.45
CA PHE A 148 5.24 -57.47 -16.67
C PHE A 148 4.59 -56.10 -16.89
N TYR A 149 5.33 -55.13 -17.42
CA TYR A 149 4.89 -53.75 -17.58
C TYR A 149 5.04 -53.27 -19.02
N ASP A 150 3.99 -52.63 -19.53
CA ASP A 150 3.95 -52.06 -20.87
C ASP A 150 4.61 -50.67 -20.92
N GLU A 151 5.06 -50.26 -22.09
CA GLU A 151 5.72 -48.97 -22.34
C GLU A 151 4.81 -47.78 -22.03
N SER A 152 3.49 -47.98 -22.13
CA SER A 152 2.47 -47.02 -21.70
C SER A 152 2.60 -46.58 -20.23
N MET A 153 3.20 -47.40 -19.36
CA MET A 153 3.45 -47.04 -17.96
C MET A 153 4.57 -46.00 -17.81
N ILE A 154 5.60 -46.06 -18.66
CA ILE A 154 6.66 -45.05 -18.70
C ILE A 154 6.08 -43.71 -19.17
N GLU A 155 5.16 -43.74 -20.14
CA GLU A 155 4.50 -42.53 -20.63
C GLU A 155 3.67 -41.83 -19.54
N GLU A 156 2.95 -42.59 -18.70
CA GLU A 156 2.22 -42.00 -17.57
C GLU A 156 3.17 -41.40 -16.52
N LEU A 157 4.31 -42.05 -16.25
CA LEU A 157 5.35 -41.49 -15.36
C LEU A 157 5.98 -40.22 -15.95
N ASP A 158 6.17 -40.15 -17.27
CA ASP A 158 6.63 -38.94 -17.97
C ASP A 158 5.59 -37.81 -17.91
N LYS A 159 4.29 -38.12 -18.00
CA LYS A 159 3.23 -37.11 -17.82
C LYS A 159 3.22 -36.55 -16.41
N ILE A 160 3.38 -37.39 -15.38
CA ILE A 160 3.45 -36.95 -13.98
C ILE A 160 4.66 -36.02 -13.78
N ASP A 161 5.83 -36.40 -14.31
CA ASP A 161 7.03 -35.55 -14.26
C ASP A 161 6.81 -34.20 -14.95
N ALA A 162 6.16 -34.20 -16.12
CA ALA A 162 5.81 -32.98 -16.84
C ALA A 162 4.84 -32.08 -16.06
N TYR A 163 3.84 -32.65 -15.37
CA TYR A 163 2.92 -31.89 -14.52
C TYR A 163 3.61 -31.32 -13.27
N ALA A 164 4.56 -32.06 -12.67
CA ALA A 164 5.36 -31.55 -11.56
C ALA A 164 6.24 -30.36 -11.99
N GLU A 165 6.88 -30.44 -13.16
CA GLU A 165 7.62 -29.34 -13.77
C GLU A 165 6.71 -28.13 -14.10
N GLN A 166 5.48 -28.37 -14.56
CA GLN A 166 4.51 -27.30 -14.80
C GLN A 166 4.11 -26.58 -13.50
N ALA A 167 3.90 -27.33 -12.42
CA ALA A 167 3.62 -26.75 -11.10
C ALA A 167 4.80 -25.92 -10.59
N LEU A 168 6.04 -26.40 -10.75
CA LEU A 168 7.26 -25.66 -10.42
C LEU A 168 7.35 -24.35 -11.22
N PHE A 169 7.11 -24.43 -12.53
CA PHE A 169 7.13 -23.27 -13.41
C PHE A 169 6.11 -22.22 -12.96
N TYR A 170 4.88 -22.64 -12.65
CA TYR A 170 3.84 -21.74 -12.17
C TYR A 170 4.21 -21.08 -10.84
N ALA A 171 4.72 -21.84 -9.86
CA ALA A 171 5.15 -21.31 -8.57
C ALA A 171 6.28 -20.27 -8.70
N ARG A 172 7.14 -20.41 -9.72
CA ARG A 172 8.19 -19.43 -10.05
C ARG A 172 7.70 -18.27 -10.92
N SER A 173 6.59 -18.44 -11.63
CA SER A 173 6.07 -17.48 -12.63
C SER A 173 5.49 -16.18 -12.04
N SER A 174 5.36 -16.07 -10.72
CA SER A 174 4.90 -14.83 -10.09
C SER A 174 5.98 -13.72 -10.03
N TYR A 175 7.24 -14.04 -10.36
CA TYR A 175 8.40 -13.14 -10.28
C TYR A 175 9.20 -13.03 -11.59
N VAL A 176 8.54 -13.21 -12.75
CA VAL A 176 9.26 -13.37 -14.03
C VAL A 176 9.85 -12.10 -14.63
N GLU A 177 9.64 -10.93 -14.03
CA GLU A 177 10.19 -9.69 -14.57
C GLU A 177 11.73 -9.64 -14.56
N LYS A 178 12.42 -10.46 -13.76
CA LYS A 178 13.90 -10.42 -13.64
C LYS A 178 14.67 -11.60 -14.22
N ASP A 179 14.01 -12.71 -14.56
CA ASP A 179 14.71 -13.94 -14.97
C ASP A 179 14.63 -14.26 -16.48
N TYR A 180 13.99 -13.41 -17.29
CA TYR A 180 13.98 -13.61 -18.74
C TYR A 180 15.25 -13.09 -19.41
N VAL A 181 16.14 -14.00 -19.78
CA VAL A 181 17.22 -13.71 -20.74
C VAL A 181 16.65 -13.75 -22.15
N LEU A 182 16.29 -12.58 -22.69
CA LEU A 182 15.91 -12.44 -24.09
C LEU A 182 17.13 -12.64 -24.98
N LYS A 183 17.27 -13.83 -25.58
CA LYS A 183 18.31 -14.14 -26.55
C LYS A 183 17.73 -14.57 -27.89
N LYS A 184 18.40 -14.20 -28.99
CA LYS A 184 18.10 -14.78 -30.30
C LYS A 184 18.42 -16.27 -30.28
N ILE A 185 17.43 -17.10 -30.63
CA ILE A 185 17.56 -18.56 -30.69
C ILE A 185 17.22 -19.08 -32.09
N SER A 186 17.90 -20.17 -32.49
CA SER A 186 17.58 -20.89 -33.71
C SER A 186 16.43 -21.87 -33.44
N LEU A 187 15.28 -21.63 -34.06
CA LEU A 187 14.11 -22.52 -33.99
C LEU A 187 14.46 -23.96 -34.41
N ARG A 188 15.38 -24.13 -35.38
CA ARG A 188 15.84 -25.44 -35.83
C ARG A 188 16.53 -26.24 -34.72
N LYS A 189 17.35 -25.58 -33.89
CA LYS A 189 18.01 -26.24 -32.76
C LYS A 189 17.00 -26.68 -31.71
N VAL A 190 16.10 -25.78 -31.31
CA VAL A 190 15.07 -26.07 -30.30
C VAL A 190 14.17 -27.22 -30.74
N THR A 191 13.66 -27.16 -31.97
CA THR A 191 12.82 -28.24 -32.52
C THR A 191 13.58 -29.57 -32.61
N SER A 192 14.86 -29.56 -32.99
CA SER A 192 15.68 -30.79 -33.03
C SER A 192 15.93 -31.41 -31.64
N GLU A 193 16.07 -30.60 -30.60
CA GLU A 193 16.21 -31.07 -29.21
C GLU A 193 14.91 -31.66 -28.70
N VAL A 194 13.77 -31.00 -28.95
CA VAL A 194 12.44 -31.51 -28.60
C VAL A 194 12.16 -32.83 -29.32
N LEU A 195 12.50 -32.94 -30.60
CA LEU A 195 12.34 -34.16 -31.39
C LEU A 195 13.23 -35.30 -30.88
N LYS A 196 14.47 -35.01 -30.46
CA LYS A 196 15.33 -36.01 -29.80
C LYS A 196 14.76 -36.49 -28.48
N LYS A 197 14.23 -35.56 -27.67
CA LYS A 197 13.65 -35.88 -26.36
C LYS A 197 12.38 -36.74 -26.45
N ASN A 198 11.60 -36.58 -27.52
CA ASN A 198 10.37 -37.34 -27.78
C ASN A 198 10.57 -38.51 -28.76
N ARG A 199 11.82 -38.87 -29.08
CA ARG A 199 12.09 -39.97 -30.00
C ARG A 199 11.85 -41.30 -29.27
N LYS A 200 10.73 -41.95 -29.55
CA LYS A 200 10.47 -43.33 -29.15
C LYS A 200 11.51 -44.25 -29.82
N LEU A 201 12.02 -45.22 -29.07
CA LEU A 201 12.95 -46.25 -29.54
C LEU A 201 12.21 -47.27 -30.41
#